data_AF-A0A833G0K3-F1
#
_entry.id   AF-A0A833G0K3-F1
#
_cell.length_a   1.000
_cell.length_b   1.000
_cell.length_c   1.000
_cell.angle_alpha   90.00
_cell.angle_beta   90.00
_cell.angle_gamma   90.00
#
_symmetry.space_group_name_H-M   'P 1'
#
loop_
_entity.id
_entity.type
_entity.pdbx_description
1 polymer ?
#
loop_
_entity_poly.entity_id
_entity_poly.type
_entity_poly.pdbx_seq_one_letter_code
_entity_poly.pdbx_strand_id
1 'polypeptide(L)'
;ADATTALRDVMAYKLGGGFDLPRLSTLAEVLASGDVGPKESTVLIPLLLDSGRTVRANLTFDAGLLAAIDSEAARRGLTRSAFLASAAREKISEGR
;
A
#
# COMPACT_ATOMS: atom_id res chain seq x y z
N ALA A 1 -6.81 -7.43 -13.44
CA ALA A 1 -6.50 -6.86 -12.11
C ALA A 1 -6.34 -8.01 -11.13
N ASP A 2 -5.34 -7.96 -10.25
CA ASP A 2 -5.21 -8.92 -9.15
C ASP A 2 -6.05 -8.49 -7.93
N ALA A 3 -6.14 -9.36 -6.92
CA ALA A 3 -6.94 -9.10 -5.72
C ALA A 3 -6.45 -7.88 -4.93
N THR A 4 -5.13 -7.61 -4.92
CA THR A 4 -4.53 -6.46 -4.25
C THR A 4 -4.92 -5.14 -4.90
N THR A 5 -4.83 -5.06 -6.22
CA THR A 5 -5.20 -3.90 -7.01
C THR A 5 -6.70 -3.63 -6.91
N ALA A 6 -7.52 -4.68 -7.06
CA ALA A 6 -8.96 -4.57 -6.94
C ALA A 6 -9.39 -4.07 -5.55
N LEU A 7 -8.80 -4.61 -4.47
CA LEU A 7 -9.08 -4.15 -3.11
C LEU A 7 -8.68 -2.67 -2.91
N ARG A 8 -7.51 -2.27 -3.41
CA ARG A 8 -7.03 -0.88 -3.30
C ARG A 8 -7.98 0.09 -4.00
N ASP A 9 -8.39 -0.21 -5.24
CA ASP A 9 -9.23 0.68 -6.04
C ASP A 9 -10.62 0.84 -5.43
N VAL A 10 -11.25 -0.27 -5.00
CA VAL A 10 -12.56 -0.23 -4.34
C VAL A 10 -12.51 0.57 -3.04
N MET A 11 -11.45 0.40 -2.25
CA MET A 11 -11.32 1.08 -0.97
C MET A 11 -10.97 2.56 -1.14
N ALA A 12 -10.14 2.92 -2.13
CA ALA A 12 -9.86 4.31 -2.49
C ALA A 12 -11.14 5.04 -2.95
N TYR A 13 -11.95 4.38 -3.79
CA TYR A 13 -13.24 4.90 -4.22
C TYR A 13 -14.19 5.12 -3.03
N LYS A 14 -14.34 4.12 -2.14
CA LYS A 14 -15.21 4.23 -0.97
C LYS A 14 -14.79 5.36 -0.02
N LEU A 15 -13.49 5.49 0.24
CA LEU A 15 -12.95 6.52 1.11
C LEU A 15 -13.14 7.93 0.53
N GLY A 16 -12.91 8.11 -0.77
CA GLY A 16 -13.09 9.40 -1.45
C GLY A 16 -14.56 9.80 -1.63
N GLY A 17 -15.46 8.82 -1.77
CA GLY A 17 -16.88 9.05 -1.99
C GLY A 17 -17.73 9.18 -0.72
N GLY A 18 -17.13 9.07 0.48
CA GLY A 18 -17.86 9.14 1.75
C GLY A 18 -18.75 7.93 2.03
N PHE A 19 -18.43 6.77 1.44
CA PHE A 19 -19.15 5.53 1.69
C PHE A 19 -18.70 4.91 3.02
N ASP A 20 -19.64 4.24 3.70
CA ASP A 20 -19.31 3.46 4.88
C ASP A 20 -18.30 2.36 4.53
N LEU A 21 -17.20 2.35 5.28
CA LEU A 21 -16.20 1.31 5.18
C LEU A 21 -16.69 0.07 5.94
N PRO A 22 -16.47 -1.13 5.39
CA PRO A 22 -16.83 -2.36 6.08
C PRO A 22 -16.05 -2.48 7.39
N ARG A 23 -16.68 -3.08 8.40
CA ARG A 23 -16.03 -3.38 9.68
C ARG A 23 -14.83 -4.31 9.42
N LEU A 24 -13.70 -3.99 10.04
CA LEU A 24 -12.54 -4.88 10.05
C LEU A 24 -12.95 -6.22 10.67
N SER A 25 -12.57 -7.30 10.01
CA SER A 25 -12.82 -8.68 10.47
C SER A 25 -11.49 -9.41 10.57
N THR A 26 -11.36 -10.23 11.59
CA THR A 26 -10.21 -11.12 11.77
C THR A 26 -10.34 -12.35 10.86
N LEU A 27 -9.21 -13.00 10.56
CA LEU A 27 -9.22 -14.23 9.77
C LEU A 27 -10.11 -15.32 10.42
N ALA A 28 -10.10 -15.40 11.75
CA ALA A 28 -10.93 -16.35 12.49
C ALA A 28 -12.43 -16.08 12.33
N GLU A 29 -12.86 -14.82 12.38
CA GLU A 29 -14.26 -14.45 12.13
C GLU A 29 -14.69 -14.78 10.69
N VAL A 30 -13.83 -14.58 9.71
CA VAL A 30 -14.11 -14.91 8.30
C VAL A 30 -14.24 -16.41 8.10
N LEU A 31 -13.34 -17.20 8.69
CA LEU A 31 -13.42 -18.67 8.58
C LEU A 31 -14.65 -19.23 9.31
N ALA A 32 -15.09 -18.57 10.39
CA ALA A 32 -16.27 -18.97 11.15
C ALA A 32 -17.60 -18.53 10.51
N SER A 33 -17.60 -17.65 9.50
CA SER A 33 -18.84 -17.14 8.89
C SER A 33 -19.58 -18.18 8.06
N GLY A 34 -18.87 -19.22 7.58
CA GLY A 34 -19.41 -20.23 6.67
C GLY A 34 -19.45 -19.78 5.20
N ASP A 35 -18.95 -18.58 4.88
CA ASP A 35 -18.90 -18.06 3.51
C ASP A 35 -17.80 -18.73 2.66
N VAL A 36 -16.82 -19.37 3.32
CA VAL A 36 -15.68 -20.04 2.66
C VAL A 36 -15.99 -21.51 2.45
N GLY A 37 -16.12 -21.92 1.20
CA GLY A 37 -16.43 -23.31 0.81
C GLY A 37 -15.26 -24.28 1.02
N PRO A 38 -15.51 -25.62 0.98
CA PRO A 38 -14.48 -26.64 1.23
C PRO A 38 -13.29 -26.65 0.25
N LYS A 39 -13.38 -25.93 -0.86
CA LYS A 39 -12.35 -25.84 -1.91
C LYS A 39 -11.86 -24.40 -2.12
N GLU A 40 -12.14 -23.51 -1.18
CA GLU A 40 -11.75 -22.11 -1.23
C GLU A 40 -10.61 -21.84 -0.24
N SER A 41 -9.76 -20.88 -0.59
CA SER A 41 -8.65 -20.46 0.25
C SER A 41 -8.86 -19.02 0.68
N THR A 42 -8.62 -18.75 1.96
CA THR A 42 -8.62 -17.37 2.49
C THR A 42 -7.21 -16.84 2.55
N VAL A 43 -6.99 -15.63 2.06
CA VAL A 43 -5.69 -14.94 2.08
C VAL A 43 -5.85 -13.56 2.70
N LEU A 44 -4.82 -13.12 3.44
CA LEU A 44 -4.79 -11.77 4.01
C LEU A 44 -4.02 -10.85 3.07
N ILE A 45 -4.72 -9.85 2.53
CA ILE A 45 -4.14 -8.89 1.59
C ILE A 45 -3.85 -7.59 2.35
N PRO A 46 -2.59 -7.13 2.43
CA PRO A 46 -2.26 -5.86 3.04
C PRO A 46 -2.84 -4.71 2.22
N LEU A 47 -3.67 -3.88 2.85
CA LEU A 47 -4.25 -2.71 2.23
C LEU A 47 -3.48 -1.45 2.64
N LEU A 48 -2.70 -0.92 1.71
CA LEU A 48 -2.07 0.39 1.84
C LEU A 48 -2.83 1.40 0.98
N LEU A 49 -3.43 2.40 1.64
CA LEU A 49 -4.18 3.49 0.99
C LEU A 49 -3.40 4.80 1.14
N ASP A 50 -3.30 5.55 0.06
CA ASP A 50 -2.82 6.92 0.12
C ASP A 50 -3.95 7.79 0.71
N SER A 51 -3.65 8.53 1.79
CA SER A 51 -4.63 9.43 2.42
C SER A 51 -4.93 10.69 1.61
N GLY A 52 -4.27 10.86 0.46
CA GLY A 52 -4.31 12.08 -0.36
C GLY A 52 -3.60 13.29 0.26
N ARG A 53 -3.24 13.24 1.55
CA ARG A 53 -2.55 14.32 2.26
C ARG A 53 -1.04 14.16 2.17
N THR A 54 -0.36 15.14 1.57
CA THR A 54 1.11 15.21 1.60
C THR A 54 1.60 15.84 2.90
N VAL A 55 2.63 15.25 3.51
CA VAL A 55 3.32 15.77 4.70
C VAL A 55 4.82 15.82 4.44
N ARG A 56 5.49 16.88 4.91
CA ARG A 56 6.96 17.01 4.82
C ARG A 56 7.63 16.28 5.99
N ALA A 57 8.57 15.40 5.69
CA ALA A 57 9.43 14.75 6.67
C ALA A 57 10.88 15.23 6.49
N ASN A 58 11.58 15.49 7.60
CA ASN A 58 13.01 15.76 7.60
C ASN A 58 13.75 14.45 7.90
N LEU A 59 14.65 14.05 7.02
CA LEU A 59 15.37 12.78 7.10
C LEU A 59 16.86 13.03 6.91
N THR A 60 17.68 12.26 7.62
CA THR A 60 19.13 12.28 7.49
C THR A 60 19.57 11.05 6.69
N PHE A 61 20.46 11.25 5.71
CA PHE A 61 21.01 10.20 4.87
C PHE A 61 22.53 10.35 4.78
N ASP A 62 23.22 9.25 4.47
CA ASP A 62 24.57 9.34 3.94
C ASP A 62 24.58 10.16 2.63
N ALA A 63 25.62 10.97 2.44
CA ALA A 63 25.72 11.88 1.30
C ALA A 63 25.84 11.13 -0.04
N GLY A 64 26.60 10.04 -0.06
CA GLY A 64 26.77 9.20 -1.25
C GLY A 64 25.46 8.49 -1.62
N LEU A 65 24.76 7.96 -0.63
CA LEU A 65 23.45 7.34 -0.83
C LEU A 65 22.43 8.36 -1.37
N LEU A 66 22.39 9.57 -0.83
CA LEU A 66 21.47 10.61 -1.30
C LEU A 66 21.74 11.00 -2.76
N ALA A 67 23.01 11.11 -3.15
CA ALA A 67 23.39 11.37 -4.53
C ALA A 67 22.99 10.23 -5.48
N ALA A 68 23.15 8.98 -5.04
CA ALA A 68 22.72 7.80 -5.81
C ALA A 68 21.19 7.77 -5.99
N ILE A 69 20.43 8.10 -4.94
CA ILE A 69 18.97 8.23 -5.00
C ILE A 69 18.55 9.29 -6.02
N ASP A 70 19.17 10.47 -5.98
CA ASP A 70 18.83 11.56 -6.89
C ASP A 70 19.13 11.22 -8.35
N SER A 71 20.28 10.60 -8.61
CA SER A 71 20.66 10.13 -9.95
C SER A 71 19.65 9.12 -10.50
N GLU A 72 19.27 8.14 -9.69
CA GLU A 72 18.31 7.11 -10.10
C GLU A 72 16.90 7.66 -10.26
N ALA A 73 16.47 8.58 -9.39
CA ALA A 73 15.20 9.27 -9.53
C ALA A 73 15.14 10.07 -10.84
N ALA A 74 16.19 10.83 -11.15
CA ALA A 74 16.30 11.58 -12.40
C ALA A 74 16.28 10.66 -13.63
N ARG A 75 17.03 9.54 -13.58
CA ARG A 75 17.03 8.52 -14.65
C ARG A 75 15.64 7.95 -14.93
N ARG A 76 14.79 7.86 -13.89
CA ARG A 76 13.40 7.39 -13.98
C ARG A 76 12.38 8.51 -14.23
N GLY A 77 12.81 9.76 -14.36
CA GLY A 77 11.90 10.91 -14.50
C GLY A 77 11.04 11.18 -13.25
N LEU A 78 11.52 10.76 -12.07
CA LEU A 78 10.84 10.91 -10.79
C LEU A 78 11.50 12.00 -9.94
N THR A 79 10.74 12.62 -9.06
CA THR A 79 11.31 13.43 -7.99
C THR A 79 11.88 12.53 -6.89
N ARG A 80 12.84 13.03 -6.10
CA ARG A 80 13.40 12.32 -4.93
C ARG A 80 12.29 11.76 -4.03
N SER A 81 11.30 12.59 -3.70
CA SER A 81 10.17 12.18 -2.84
C SER A 81 9.32 11.10 -3.47
N ALA A 82 9.07 11.14 -4.79
CA ALA A 82 8.33 10.10 -5.49
C ALA A 82 9.08 8.77 -5.50
N PHE A 83 10.40 8.82 -5.75
CA PHE A 83 11.27 7.63 -5.71
C PHE A 83 11.34 7.00 -4.32
N LEU A 84 11.54 7.81 -3.28
CA LEU A 84 11.54 7.32 -1.89
C LEU A 84 10.18 6.75 -1.49
N ALA A 85 9.08 7.40 -1.90
CA ALA A 85 7.73 6.90 -1.63
C ALA A 85 7.45 5.57 -2.34
N SER A 86 7.90 5.37 -3.60
CA SER A 86 7.73 4.09 -4.28
C SER A 86 8.52 2.98 -3.60
N ALA A 87 9.78 3.24 -3.25
CA ALA A 87 10.62 2.28 -2.53
C ALA A 87 10.03 1.92 -1.16
N ALA A 88 9.49 2.91 -0.43
CA ALA A 88 8.82 2.66 0.84
C ALA A 88 7.55 1.80 0.67
N ARG A 89 6.71 2.07 -0.35
CA ARG A 89 5.51 1.26 -0.62
C ARG A 89 5.86 -0.19 -0.97
N GLU A 90 6.87 -0.38 -1.81
CA GLU A 90 7.40 -1.70 -2.15
C GLU A 90 7.87 -2.41 -0.89
N LYS A 91 8.72 -1.76 -0.07
CA LYS A 91 9.26 -2.40 1.13
C LYS A 91 8.21 -2.74 2.20
N ILE A 92 7.20 -1.88 2.38
CA ILE A 92 6.06 -2.14 3.28
C ILE A 92 5.23 -3.33 2.78
N SER A 93 5.15 -3.53 1.46
CA SER A 93 4.41 -4.63 0.85
C SER A 93 5.20 -5.94 0.86
N GLU A 94 6.52 -5.89 0.73
CA GLU A 94 7.43 -7.05 0.77
C GLU A 94 7.76 -7.57 2.18
N GLY A 95 7.66 -6.72 3.20
CA GLY A 95 8.13 -7.01 4.56
C GLY A 95 7.29 -8.00 5.38
N ARG A 96 6.59 -8.95 4.73
CA ARG A 96 5.77 -9.96 5.41
C ARG A 96 5.81 -11.32 4.73
#